data_AF-A0A1M6HWV4-F1
#
_entry.id   AF-A0A1M6HWV4-F1
#
_cell.length_a   1.000
_cell.length_b   1.000
_cell.length_c   1.000
_cell.angle_alpha   90.00
_cell.angle_beta   90.00
_cell.angle_gamma   90.00
#
_symmetry.space_group_name_H-M   'P 1'
#
loop_
_entity.id
_entity.type
_entity.pdbx_description
1 polymer ?
#
loop_
_entity_poly.entity_id
_entity_poly.type
_entity_poly.pdbx_seq_one_letter_code
_entity_poly.pdbx_strand_id
1 'polypeptide(L)'
;MIYDMNKGIMILGIVGSLCSPLYAQGGYGKVGLPFLRERDAQVLDVQAASFYKAVEPLADKTRKHAVYVEYRDRVITLGTVTTEGIVTKWSEIKPFASELFIVGHDGVRRGVVVKAIYNNYDIAVLAYNGSLPAVSLENPKDPSVGSFIYLSGPGKGAHGFGVVSVQARSLREQDKAFLGVRMDVNPVTNGGVRLQNIEPDTAAQKAGLEAGDVVLKVGDREVNGMIEMGNLLQRFKPGDTVNLTIRRNAEPFVAEVTLGARPQFRRISPERMNRMRSMGGSVNDVADGFPDVLQSDMQIEARESGGPVFDLDGNYVGTVVARSSRIKTYIIPAADLSNLLKSNPDYEAQIEVSKPEHVANVPEEAPEAVNKVQRTQSLLEKLQRRIEDIER
;
A
#
# COMPACT_ATOMS: atom_id res chain seq x y z
N MET A 1 16.54 -26.40 31.07
CA MET A 1 17.65 -27.36 30.96
C MET A 1 17.05 -28.60 30.30
N ILE A 2 17.37 -28.99 29.08
CA ILE A 2 18.65 -29.08 28.36
C ILE A 2 18.41 -28.71 26.88
N TYR A 3 19.42 -28.08 26.27
CA TYR A 3 19.53 -27.76 24.84
C TYR A 3 19.87 -29.03 24.05
N ASP A 4 19.31 -29.22 22.85
CA ASP A 4 19.93 -30.09 21.84
C ASP A 4 19.95 -29.40 20.47
N MET A 5 21.17 -29.25 19.96
CA MET A 5 21.52 -28.64 18.67
C MET A 5 21.70 -29.76 17.66
N ASN A 6 20.64 -30.16 16.95
CA ASN A 6 20.73 -30.78 15.61
C ASN A 6 19.35 -31.25 15.15
N LYS A 7 18.63 -30.38 14.43
CA LYS A 7 17.73 -30.72 13.32
C LYS A 7 17.12 -29.44 12.77
N GLY A 8 17.51 -29.11 11.54
CA GLY A 8 16.92 -28.01 10.80
C GLY A 8 15.44 -28.24 10.51
N ILE A 9 14.71 -27.14 10.46
CA ILE A 9 13.71 -26.74 9.44
C ILE A 9 13.13 -25.43 9.97
N MET A 10 13.60 -24.30 9.42
CA MET A 10 12.94 -23.01 9.60
C MET A 10 11.78 -22.95 8.61
N ILE A 11 10.54 -23.03 9.10
CA ILE A 11 9.35 -22.62 8.36
C ILE A 11 8.91 -21.31 9.00
N LEU A 12 9.30 -20.20 8.37
CA LEU A 12 8.89 -18.86 8.76
C LEU A 12 7.53 -18.58 8.11
N GLY A 13 6.47 -18.49 8.93
CA GLY A 13 5.17 -18.09 8.44
C GLY A 13 4.18 -17.74 9.56
N ILE A 14 3.57 -16.55 9.40
CA ILE A 14 2.16 -16.24 9.79
C ILE A 14 1.96 -16.04 11.32
N VAL A 15 1.42 -14.97 11.91
CA VAL A 15 0.76 -13.72 11.50
C VAL A 15 0.93 -12.71 12.66
N GLY A 16 1.50 -11.54 12.37
CA GLY A 16 1.25 -10.31 13.13
C GLY A 16 -0.02 -9.64 12.59
N SER A 17 -1.02 -9.57 13.45
CA SER A 17 -2.17 -8.68 13.40
C SER A 17 -2.44 -8.30 14.85
N LEU A 18 -2.73 -7.01 15.09
CA LEU A 18 -3.24 -6.37 16.31
C LEU A 18 -2.24 -5.44 17.02
N CYS A 19 -2.14 -4.21 16.52
CA CYS A 19 -2.01 -3.02 17.37
C CYS A 19 -2.85 -1.89 16.77
N SER A 20 -4.13 -1.88 17.13
CA SER A 20 -4.95 -0.67 17.22
C SER A 20 -5.79 -0.81 18.49
N PRO A 21 -5.71 0.10 19.47
CA PRO A 21 -6.37 -0.06 20.75
C PRO A 21 -7.78 0.50 20.67
N LEU A 22 -8.74 -0.29 20.18
CA LEU A 22 -10.17 -0.01 20.38
C LEU A 22 -10.96 -1.27 20.08
N TYR A 23 -11.08 -2.16 21.08
CA TYR A 23 -12.23 -3.04 21.30
C TYR A 23 -11.94 -4.04 22.44
N ALA A 24 -12.05 -3.54 23.67
CA ALA A 24 -12.51 -4.41 24.74
C ALA A 24 -14.01 -4.68 24.50
N GLN A 25 -14.43 -5.93 24.70
CA GLN A 25 -15.80 -6.47 24.59
C GLN A 25 -16.16 -7.16 23.25
N GLY A 26 -15.81 -8.44 23.20
CA GLY A 26 -16.30 -9.46 22.26
C GLY A 26 -15.60 -10.79 22.57
N GLY A 27 -16.32 -11.73 23.19
CA GLY A 27 -15.81 -12.94 23.85
C GLY A 27 -15.20 -14.04 22.98
N TYR A 28 -14.36 -13.72 22.00
CA TYR A 28 -13.59 -14.68 21.20
C TYR A 28 -12.14 -14.21 20.93
N GLY A 29 -11.50 -13.57 21.92
CA GLY A 29 -10.16 -12.98 21.79
C GLY A 29 -9.18 -13.32 22.93
N LYS A 30 -9.36 -14.46 23.60
CA LYS A 30 -8.45 -14.96 24.67
C LYS A 30 -7.57 -16.11 24.22
N VAL A 31 -7.19 -16.16 22.94
CA VAL A 31 -6.09 -17.02 22.53
C VAL A 31 -5.07 -16.09 21.91
N GLY A 32 -4.20 -15.54 22.76
CA GLY A 32 -2.92 -15.03 22.28
C GLY A 32 -2.22 -16.10 21.46
N LEU A 33 -1.19 -15.72 20.68
CA LEU A 33 -0.42 -16.67 19.88
C LEU A 33 -0.20 -17.96 20.71
N PRO A 34 -0.67 -19.13 20.26
CA PRO A 34 -0.88 -20.30 21.12
C PRO A 34 0.38 -20.86 21.79
N PHE A 35 1.53 -20.24 21.52
CA PHE A 35 2.87 -20.62 21.99
C PHE A 35 3.63 -19.47 22.67
N LEU A 36 3.04 -18.28 22.80
CA LEU A 36 3.71 -17.13 23.42
C LEU A 36 3.42 -17.11 24.92
N ARG A 37 4.47 -17.02 25.74
CA ARG A 37 4.29 -16.90 27.20
C ARG A 37 3.66 -15.55 27.51
N GLU A 38 2.79 -15.48 28.52
CA GLU A 38 2.12 -14.23 28.92
C GLU A 38 3.10 -13.09 29.20
N ARG A 39 4.27 -13.40 29.79
CA ARG A 39 5.34 -12.41 30.00
C ARG A 39 5.87 -11.84 28.68
N ASP A 40 6.08 -12.70 27.69
CA ASP A 40 6.61 -12.29 26.38
C ASP A 40 5.56 -11.48 25.62
N ALA A 41 4.27 -11.82 25.78
CA ALA A 41 3.15 -11.03 25.25
C ALA A 41 3.14 -9.62 25.84
N GLN A 42 3.25 -9.50 27.17
CA GLN A 42 3.27 -8.21 27.86
C GLN A 42 4.46 -7.34 27.45
N VAL A 43 5.65 -7.95 27.29
CA VAL A 43 6.84 -7.23 26.82
C VAL A 43 6.64 -6.70 25.40
N LEU A 44 6.08 -7.52 24.51
CA LEU A 44 5.77 -7.11 23.14
C LEU A 44 4.73 -5.99 23.09
N ASP A 45 3.66 -6.09 23.89
CA ASP A 45 2.61 -5.06 23.95
C ASP A 45 3.17 -3.72 24.44
N VAL A 46 4.01 -3.74 25.47
CA VAL A 46 4.67 -2.52 25.99
C VAL A 46 5.63 -1.93 24.95
N GLN A 47 6.42 -2.77 24.28
CA GLN A 47 7.35 -2.32 23.25
C GLN A 47 6.61 -1.73 22.05
N ALA A 48 5.60 -2.42 21.53
CA ALA A 48 4.78 -1.93 20.42
C ALA A 48 4.11 -0.60 20.79
N ALA A 49 3.47 -0.51 21.97
CA ALA A 49 2.84 0.72 22.43
C ALA A 49 3.84 1.89 22.56
N SER A 50 5.07 1.63 22.99
CA SER A 50 6.10 2.68 23.12
C SER A 50 6.50 3.29 21.76
N PHE A 51 6.50 2.49 20.69
CA PHE A 51 6.77 2.99 19.33
C PHE A 51 5.64 3.87 18.82
N TYR A 52 4.38 3.45 18.95
CA TYR A 52 3.24 4.27 18.54
C TYR A 52 3.18 5.58 19.33
N LYS A 53 3.44 5.53 20.65
CA LYS A 53 3.51 6.70 21.51
C LYS A 53 4.59 7.71 21.09
N ALA A 54 5.69 7.25 20.49
CA ALA A 54 6.73 8.14 19.99
C ALA A 54 6.28 8.92 18.74
N VAL A 55 5.36 8.37 17.96
CA VAL A 55 4.84 8.97 16.71
C VAL A 55 3.56 9.78 16.94
N GLU A 56 2.82 9.53 18.03
CA GLU A 56 1.60 10.25 18.40
C GLU A 56 1.71 11.79 18.28
N PRO A 57 2.74 12.48 18.82
CA PRO A 57 2.84 13.94 18.70
C PRO A 57 2.98 14.42 17.25
N LEU A 58 3.62 13.61 16.40
CA LEU A 58 3.78 13.91 14.97
C LEU A 58 2.44 13.71 14.25
N ALA A 59 1.78 12.59 14.49
CA ALA A 59 0.46 12.29 13.94
C ALA A 59 -0.58 13.34 14.33
N ASP A 60 -0.55 13.80 15.58
CA ASP A 60 -1.45 14.86 16.07
C ASP A 60 -1.20 16.21 15.38
N LYS A 61 0.03 16.48 14.93
CA LYS A 61 0.37 17.69 14.15
C LYS A 61 -0.09 17.57 12.70
N THR A 62 -0.06 16.38 12.12
CA THR A 62 -0.43 16.11 10.73
C THR A 62 -1.89 15.77 10.51
N ARG A 63 -2.66 15.44 11.57
CA ARG A 63 -4.08 15.04 11.49
C ARG A 63 -4.97 16.02 10.74
N LYS A 64 -4.61 17.30 10.75
CA LYS A 64 -5.31 18.38 10.02
C LYS A 64 -5.35 18.20 8.50
N HIS A 65 -4.47 17.35 7.95
CA HIS A 65 -4.37 17.03 6.54
C HIS A 65 -5.16 15.79 6.11
N ALA A 66 -5.82 15.12 7.07
CA ALA A 66 -6.62 13.94 6.85
C ALA A 66 -8.10 14.21 7.10
N VAL A 67 -8.96 13.43 6.47
CA VAL A 67 -10.41 13.43 6.72
C VAL A 67 -10.94 11.99 6.74
N TYR A 68 -12.02 11.77 7.48
CA TYR A 68 -12.87 10.60 7.28
C TYR A 68 -13.82 10.89 6.12
N VAL A 69 -13.96 9.93 5.20
CA VAL A 69 -15.00 9.95 4.18
C VAL A 69 -16.11 9.03 4.65
N GLU A 70 -17.29 9.60 4.83
CA GLU A 70 -18.44 8.94 5.45
C GLU A 70 -19.61 8.81 4.50
N TYR A 71 -20.33 7.70 4.63
CA TYR A 71 -21.67 7.52 4.09
C TYR A 71 -22.63 7.30 5.25
N ARG A 72 -23.62 8.19 5.38
CA ARG A 72 -24.42 8.30 6.62
C ARG A 72 -23.47 8.44 7.81
N ASP A 73 -23.58 7.63 8.84
CA ASP A 73 -22.76 7.74 10.06
C ASP A 73 -21.67 6.66 10.14
N ARG A 74 -21.17 6.22 8.98
CA ARG A 74 -20.11 5.21 8.88
C ARG A 74 -18.95 5.73 8.04
N VAL A 75 -17.76 5.63 8.61
CA VAL A 75 -16.50 5.83 7.89
C VAL A 75 -16.35 4.72 6.87
N ILE A 76 -16.29 5.10 5.60
CA ILE A 76 -16.05 4.20 4.48
C ILE A 76 -14.55 4.12 4.20
N THR A 77 -13.91 5.28 4.12
CA THR A 77 -12.49 5.36 3.81
C THR A 77 -11.83 6.63 4.40
N LEU A 78 -10.51 6.78 4.26
CA LEU A 78 -9.82 8.03 4.59
C LEU A 78 -9.69 8.92 3.35
N GLY A 79 -9.41 10.20 3.58
CA GLY A 79 -9.09 11.16 2.53
C GLY A 79 -7.89 12.01 2.90
N THR A 80 -7.13 12.41 1.87
CA THR A 80 -6.02 13.34 1.96
C THR A 80 -6.48 14.71 1.48
N VAL A 81 -6.32 15.74 2.30
CA VAL A 81 -6.66 17.12 1.94
C VAL A 81 -5.58 17.67 1.02
N THR A 82 -5.94 18.04 -0.22
CA THR A 82 -5.06 18.70 -1.19
C THR A 82 -5.63 20.05 -1.62
N THR A 83 -4.86 20.84 -2.37
CA THR A 83 -5.34 22.11 -2.94
C THR A 83 -6.46 21.93 -3.96
N GLU A 84 -6.51 20.77 -4.62
CA GLU A 84 -7.53 20.45 -5.65
C GLU A 84 -8.84 19.89 -5.08
N GLY A 85 -8.84 19.51 -3.80
CA GLY A 85 -9.93 18.83 -3.12
C GLY A 85 -9.44 17.69 -2.22
N ILE A 86 -10.35 16.81 -1.80
CA ILE A 86 -10.01 15.62 -1.03
C ILE A 86 -9.70 14.47 -1.97
N VAL A 87 -8.48 13.97 -1.92
CA VAL A 87 -8.07 12.75 -2.63
C VAL A 87 -8.48 11.54 -1.80
N THR A 88 -9.19 10.59 -2.41
CA THR A 88 -9.57 9.33 -1.78
C THR A 88 -9.64 8.19 -2.80
N LYS A 89 -9.90 6.97 -2.35
CA LYS A 89 -9.97 5.78 -3.19
C LYS A 89 -11.34 5.62 -3.85
N TRP A 90 -11.36 5.56 -5.18
CA TRP A 90 -12.61 5.54 -5.96
C TRP A 90 -13.40 4.24 -5.76
N SER A 91 -12.78 3.06 -5.82
CA SER A 91 -13.48 1.79 -5.70
C SER A 91 -14.29 1.65 -4.40
N GLU A 92 -13.80 2.23 -3.31
CA GLU A 92 -14.43 2.16 -1.99
C GLU A 92 -15.66 3.08 -1.87
N ILE A 93 -15.62 4.24 -2.54
CA ILE A 93 -16.69 5.25 -2.44
C ILE A 93 -17.71 5.16 -3.58
N LYS A 94 -17.38 4.51 -4.69
CA LYS A 94 -18.23 4.37 -5.88
C LYS A 94 -19.66 3.94 -5.57
N PRO A 95 -19.93 2.99 -4.64
CA PRO A 95 -21.30 2.60 -4.31
C PRO A 95 -22.13 3.69 -3.63
N PHE A 96 -21.49 4.71 -3.07
CA PHE A 96 -22.08 5.72 -2.18
C PHE A 96 -21.97 7.15 -2.72
N ALA A 97 -21.51 7.32 -3.96
CA ALA A 97 -21.06 8.61 -4.52
C ALA A 97 -22.10 9.76 -4.46
N SER A 98 -23.39 9.46 -4.34
CA SER A 98 -24.47 10.46 -4.28
C SER A 98 -24.65 11.13 -2.90
N GLU A 99 -24.15 10.52 -1.82
CA GLU A 99 -24.48 10.88 -0.44
C GLU A 99 -23.25 10.79 0.49
N LEU A 100 -22.12 11.31 0.01
CA LEU A 100 -20.88 11.34 0.78
C LEU A 100 -20.78 12.59 1.66
N PHE A 101 -20.11 12.41 2.80
CA PHE A 101 -19.70 13.47 3.69
C PHE A 101 -18.21 13.31 4.02
N ILE A 102 -17.59 14.40 4.46
CA ILE A 102 -16.25 14.35 5.08
C ILE A 102 -16.29 14.93 6.48
N VAL A 103 -15.44 14.40 7.35
CA VAL A 103 -15.21 14.93 8.70
C VAL A 103 -13.71 15.11 8.88
N GLY A 104 -13.29 16.34 9.13
CA GLY A 104 -11.89 16.69 9.37
C GLY A 104 -11.53 16.66 10.85
N HIS A 105 -10.30 17.08 11.14
CA HIS A 105 -9.76 17.22 12.49
C HIS A 105 -10.55 18.18 13.41
N ASP A 106 -11.37 19.05 12.81
CA ASP A 106 -12.22 20.06 13.44
C ASP A 106 -13.62 19.52 13.77
N GLY A 107 -13.95 18.32 13.29
CA GLY A 107 -15.23 17.67 13.51
C GLY A 107 -16.40 18.12 12.69
N VAL A 108 -16.23 19.17 11.88
CA VAL A 108 -17.31 19.68 11.08
C VAL A 108 -17.58 18.72 9.93
N ARG A 109 -18.82 18.23 9.83
CA ARG A 109 -19.26 17.33 8.77
C ARG A 109 -19.71 18.13 7.56
N ARG A 110 -19.09 17.86 6.43
CA ARG A 110 -19.28 18.62 5.19
C ARG A 110 -19.81 17.71 4.10
N GLY A 111 -20.85 18.15 3.40
CA GLY A 111 -21.30 17.47 2.20
C GLY A 111 -20.24 17.59 1.10
N VAL A 112 -20.03 16.51 0.35
CA VAL A 112 -19.05 16.48 -0.74
C VAL A 112 -19.65 15.93 -2.01
N VAL A 113 -19.02 16.27 -3.14
CA VAL A 113 -19.35 15.75 -4.46
C VAL A 113 -18.09 15.27 -5.16
N VAL A 114 -18.22 14.24 -6.00
CA VAL A 114 -17.08 13.75 -6.79
C VAL A 114 -16.78 14.76 -7.90
N LYS A 115 -15.60 15.38 -7.85
CA LYS A 115 -15.08 16.36 -8.83
C LYS A 115 -14.44 15.65 -10.00
N ALA A 116 -13.52 14.73 -9.73
CA ALA A 116 -12.72 14.07 -10.74
C ALA A 116 -12.42 12.61 -10.38
N ILE A 117 -12.21 11.77 -11.39
CA ILE A 117 -11.83 10.36 -11.22
C ILE A 117 -10.62 10.05 -12.09
N TYR A 118 -9.66 9.32 -11.51
CA TYR A 118 -8.43 8.84 -12.14
C TYR A 118 -8.37 7.32 -12.00
N ASN A 119 -8.82 6.61 -13.04
CA ASN A 119 -8.95 5.15 -13.04
C ASN A 119 -7.60 4.42 -12.92
N ASN A 120 -6.54 4.99 -13.49
CA ASN A 120 -5.21 4.38 -13.47
C ASN A 120 -4.71 4.10 -12.04
N TYR A 121 -5.01 5.00 -11.12
CA TYR A 121 -4.62 4.90 -9.72
C TYR A 121 -5.80 4.54 -8.79
N ASP A 122 -7.01 4.40 -9.35
CA ASP A 122 -8.26 4.21 -8.61
C ASP A 122 -8.50 5.32 -7.56
N ILE A 123 -8.30 6.56 -7.99
CA ILE A 123 -8.42 7.77 -7.16
C ILE A 123 -9.63 8.59 -7.59
N ALA A 124 -10.32 9.16 -6.60
CA ALA A 124 -11.32 10.20 -6.79
C ALA A 124 -10.89 11.47 -6.05
N VAL A 125 -11.20 12.62 -6.65
CA VAL A 125 -11.07 13.93 -6.02
C VAL A 125 -12.47 14.39 -5.64
N LEU A 126 -12.69 14.73 -4.37
CA LEU A 126 -13.95 15.23 -3.86
C LEU A 126 -13.86 16.75 -3.67
N ALA A 127 -14.86 17.48 -4.18
CA ALA A 127 -15.06 18.88 -3.89
C ALA A 127 -15.96 19.05 -2.67
N TYR A 128 -15.68 20.08 -1.87
CA TYR A 128 -16.41 20.41 -0.65
C TYR A 128 -16.39 21.92 -0.41
N ASN A 129 -17.35 22.41 0.37
CA ASN A 129 -17.39 23.80 0.79
C ASN A 129 -16.58 23.99 2.08
N GLY A 130 -15.79 25.08 2.13
CA GLY A 130 -14.94 25.42 3.26
C GLY A 130 -13.45 25.23 2.95
N SER A 131 -12.62 25.26 4.00
CA SER A 131 -11.17 25.12 3.88
C SER A 131 -10.64 24.24 5.01
N LEU A 132 -9.86 23.24 4.63
CA LEU A 132 -9.04 22.43 5.53
C LEU A 132 -7.56 22.59 5.12
N PRO A 133 -6.61 22.50 6.06
CA PRO A 133 -5.19 22.59 5.74
C PRO A 133 -4.76 21.49 4.76
N ALA A 134 -4.39 21.87 3.54
CA ALA A 134 -3.90 20.95 2.52
C ALA A 134 -2.47 20.48 2.83
N VAL A 135 -2.13 19.27 2.39
CA VAL A 135 -0.74 18.81 2.33
C VAL A 135 0.04 19.66 1.33
N SER A 136 1.34 19.87 1.59
CA SER A 136 2.22 20.48 0.60
C SER A 136 2.56 19.47 -0.48
N LEU A 137 2.26 19.81 -1.73
CA LEU A 137 2.68 19.06 -2.93
C LEU A 137 3.86 19.77 -3.64
N GLU A 138 4.48 20.75 -2.98
CA GLU A 138 5.61 21.50 -3.50
C GLU A 138 6.93 20.79 -3.17
N ASN A 139 7.79 20.60 -4.16
CA ASN A 139 9.08 19.89 -4.04
C ASN A 139 8.99 18.55 -3.27
N PRO A 140 8.13 17.61 -3.71
CA PRO A 140 7.97 16.34 -3.06
C PRO A 140 9.29 15.57 -3.06
N LYS A 141 9.66 15.04 -1.89
CA LYS A 141 10.88 14.25 -1.71
C LYS A 141 10.49 12.78 -1.61
N ASP A 142 10.99 11.99 -2.55
CA ASP A 142 10.80 10.55 -2.49
C ASP A 142 11.60 9.95 -1.32
N PRO A 143 10.96 9.16 -0.44
CA PRO A 143 11.65 8.56 0.68
C PRO A 143 12.58 7.43 0.19
N SER A 144 13.73 7.27 0.85
CA SER A 144 14.63 6.15 0.59
C SER A 144 14.09 4.86 1.22
N VAL A 145 14.47 3.71 0.65
CA VAL A 145 14.17 2.39 1.24
C VAL A 145 14.74 2.31 2.65
N GLY A 146 13.95 1.79 3.58
CA GLY A 146 14.27 1.71 5.00
C GLY A 146 13.87 2.95 5.80
N SER A 147 13.40 4.02 5.16
CA SER A 147 12.86 5.19 5.87
C SER A 147 11.57 4.82 6.59
N PHE A 148 11.43 5.30 7.83
CA PHE A 148 10.20 5.18 8.60
C PHE A 148 9.14 6.17 8.12
N ILE A 149 7.90 5.68 8.06
CA ILE A 149 6.73 6.44 7.63
C ILE A 149 5.52 6.08 8.50
N TYR A 150 4.57 7.00 8.60
CA TYR A 150 3.31 6.77 9.33
C TYR A 150 2.10 7.34 8.58
N LEU A 151 0.95 6.74 8.83
CA LEU A 151 -0.35 7.16 8.32
C LEU A 151 -1.07 8.01 9.37
N SER A 152 -1.51 9.19 8.97
CA SER A 152 -2.29 10.09 9.82
C SER A 152 -3.78 10.01 9.44
N GLY A 153 -4.65 9.92 10.44
CA GLY A 153 -6.09 10.20 10.27
C GLY A 153 -6.47 11.53 10.91
N PRO A 154 -7.74 11.96 10.84
CA PRO A 154 -8.21 13.21 11.46
C PRO A 154 -8.33 13.12 13.00
N GLY A 155 -8.45 11.90 13.54
CA GLY A 155 -8.40 11.61 14.97
C GLY A 155 -7.00 11.81 15.58
N LYS A 156 -6.86 11.48 16.87
CA LYS A 156 -5.56 11.49 17.55
C LYS A 156 -4.77 10.23 17.25
N GLY A 157 -3.44 10.35 17.23
CA GLY A 157 -2.52 9.24 17.04
C GLY A 157 -2.38 8.77 15.59
N ALA A 158 -1.40 7.90 15.37
CA ALA A 158 -1.12 7.33 14.06
C ALA A 158 -2.04 6.13 13.79
N HIS A 159 -2.60 6.07 12.59
CA HIS A 159 -3.39 4.93 12.11
C HIS A 159 -2.50 3.74 11.72
N GLY A 160 -1.29 4.02 11.25
CA GLY A 160 -0.32 3.01 10.85
C GLY A 160 1.10 3.52 10.93
N PHE A 161 2.04 2.60 11.13
CA PHE A 161 3.48 2.86 11.13
C PHE A 161 4.18 1.75 10.35
N GLY A 162 5.22 2.08 9.61
CA GLY A 162 5.98 1.11 8.84
C GLY A 162 7.23 1.71 8.22
N VAL A 163 7.86 0.94 7.34
CA VAL A 163 9.03 1.36 6.57
C VAL A 163 8.75 1.32 5.07
N VAL A 164 9.46 2.16 4.33
CA VAL A 164 9.50 2.05 2.87
C VAL A 164 10.29 0.78 2.52
N SER A 165 9.57 -0.26 2.10
CA SER A 165 10.14 -1.58 1.78
C SER A 165 10.63 -1.66 0.35
N VAL A 166 9.94 -0.98 -0.58
CA VAL A 166 10.28 -0.95 -2.00
C VAL A 166 10.07 0.48 -2.53
N GLN A 167 11.05 0.97 -3.31
CA GLN A 167 10.92 2.24 -4.02
C GLN A 167 9.75 2.22 -5.00
N ALA A 168 9.32 3.41 -5.41
CA ALA A 168 8.27 3.57 -6.40
C ALA A 168 8.60 2.77 -7.67
N ARG A 169 7.65 1.94 -8.09
CA ARG A 169 7.73 1.19 -9.34
C ARG A 169 6.33 0.83 -9.83
N SER A 170 6.21 0.66 -11.13
CA SER A 170 4.96 0.19 -11.70
C SER A 170 4.63 -1.25 -11.35
N LEU A 171 3.38 -1.48 -10.95
CA LEU A 171 2.82 -2.82 -10.76
C LEU A 171 2.23 -3.38 -12.06
N ARG A 172 2.03 -2.54 -13.08
CA ARG A 172 1.50 -2.94 -14.39
C ARG A 172 2.57 -3.69 -15.19
N GLU A 173 2.22 -4.85 -15.75
CA GLU A 173 3.19 -5.65 -16.52
C GLU A 173 3.63 -4.94 -17.80
N GLN A 174 2.74 -4.16 -18.42
CA GLN A 174 3.04 -3.40 -19.63
C GLN A 174 4.01 -2.23 -19.41
N ASP A 175 4.21 -1.78 -18.18
CA ASP A 175 5.14 -0.70 -17.84
C ASP A 175 6.53 -1.23 -17.48
N LYS A 176 6.68 -2.55 -17.33
CA LYS A 176 7.94 -3.16 -16.94
C LYS A 176 8.80 -3.38 -18.16
N ALA A 177 9.98 -2.76 -18.16
CA ALA A 177 10.97 -3.02 -19.18
C ALA A 177 11.34 -4.51 -19.23
N PHE A 178 11.41 -5.04 -20.45
CA PHE A 178 11.65 -6.43 -20.72
C PHE A 178 12.77 -6.59 -21.73
N LEU A 179 13.86 -7.20 -21.26
CA LEU A 179 15.03 -7.48 -22.09
C LEU A 179 14.85 -8.78 -22.90
N GLY A 180 14.15 -9.79 -22.34
CA GLY A 180 13.93 -11.08 -23.02
C GLY A 180 15.09 -12.05 -22.90
N VAL A 181 15.69 -12.16 -21.71
CA VAL A 181 16.83 -13.05 -21.48
C VAL A 181 16.60 -13.96 -20.28
N ARG A 182 17.12 -15.18 -20.37
CA ARG A 182 17.29 -16.07 -19.23
C ARG A 182 18.70 -15.90 -18.70
N MET A 183 18.82 -15.51 -17.43
CA MET A 183 20.12 -15.29 -16.79
C MET A 183 20.56 -16.55 -16.04
N ASP A 184 21.87 -16.73 -15.92
CA ASP A 184 22.43 -17.74 -15.03
C ASP A 184 22.28 -17.32 -13.58
N VAL A 185 21.95 -18.29 -12.72
CA VAL A 185 21.87 -18.10 -11.27
C VAL A 185 23.24 -18.18 -10.61
N ASN A 186 24.21 -18.81 -11.27
CA ASN A 186 25.56 -18.98 -10.74
C ASN A 186 26.38 -17.69 -10.91
N PRO A 187 27.13 -17.26 -9.87
CA PRO A 187 28.04 -16.14 -9.98
C PRO A 187 29.09 -16.38 -11.06
N VAL A 188 29.43 -15.33 -11.81
CA VAL A 188 30.50 -15.37 -12.81
C VAL A 188 31.80 -14.93 -12.15
N THR A 189 32.88 -15.69 -12.35
CA THR A 189 34.23 -15.30 -11.93
C THR A 189 34.60 -13.98 -12.62
N ASN A 190 34.95 -12.97 -11.81
CA ASN A 190 35.18 -11.55 -12.18
C ASN A 190 33.91 -10.70 -12.37
N GLY A 191 32.78 -11.08 -11.77
CA GLY A 191 31.56 -10.27 -11.75
C GLY A 191 30.74 -10.35 -13.04
N GLY A 192 29.57 -9.72 -13.01
CA GLY A 192 28.61 -9.76 -14.12
C GLY A 192 27.55 -10.85 -14.04
N VAL A 193 26.71 -10.88 -15.06
CA VAL A 193 25.58 -11.82 -15.22
C VAL A 193 25.70 -12.52 -16.57
N ARG A 194 25.86 -13.84 -16.55
CA ARG A 194 25.88 -14.65 -17.78
C ARG A 194 24.46 -14.81 -18.32
N LEU A 195 24.28 -14.59 -19.62
CA LEU A 195 23.04 -14.89 -20.33
C LEU A 195 23.04 -16.37 -20.72
N GLN A 196 22.10 -17.14 -20.18
CA GLN A 196 21.93 -18.56 -20.52
C GLN A 196 21.21 -18.73 -21.86
N ASN A 197 20.18 -17.91 -22.10
CA ASN A 197 19.40 -17.97 -23.32
C ASN A 197 18.82 -16.60 -23.66
N ILE A 198 18.62 -16.36 -24.95
CA ILE A 198 17.96 -15.17 -25.48
C ILE A 198 16.61 -15.61 -26.04
N GLU A 199 15.54 -14.96 -25.62
CA GLU A 199 14.20 -15.28 -26.13
C GLU A 199 13.99 -14.68 -27.53
N PRO A 200 13.33 -15.40 -28.44
CA PRO A 200 13.07 -14.90 -29.79
C PRO A 200 12.13 -13.70 -29.78
N ASP A 201 12.28 -12.82 -30.78
CA ASP A 201 11.51 -11.60 -31.01
C ASP A 201 11.59 -10.56 -29.87
N THR A 202 12.60 -10.67 -28.99
CA THR A 202 12.78 -9.77 -27.85
C THR A 202 13.81 -8.67 -28.09
N ALA A 203 13.89 -7.70 -27.16
CA ALA A 203 14.85 -6.60 -27.20
C ALA A 203 16.30 -7.10 -27.27
N ALA A 204 16.64 -8.12 -26.48
CA ALA A 204 17.97 -8.71 -26.47
C ALA A 204 18.38 -9.31 -27.81
N GLN A 205 17.48 -10.05 -28.46
CA GLN A 205 17.78 -10.64 -29.77
C GLN A 205 17.97 -9.55 -30.83
N LYS A 206 17.11 -8.52 -30.83
CA LYS A 206 17.20 -7.39 -31.77
C LYS A 206 18.49 -6.59 -31.59
N ALA A 207 19.02 -6.55 -30.38
CA ALA A 207 20.30 -5.91 -30.07
C ALA A 207 21.53 -6.80 -30.34
N GLY A 208 21.33 -8.02 -30.85
CA GLY A 208 22.42 -8.94 -31.17
C GLY A 208 23.11 -9.55 -29.93
N LEU A 209 22.42 -9.59 -28.78
CA LEU A 209 22.90 -10.35 -27.64
C LEU A 209 22.83 -11.85 -27.93
N GLU A 210 23.77 -12.59 -27.36
CA GLU A 210 23.93 -14.03 -27.58
C GLU A 210 23.98 -14.79 -26.25
N ALA A 211 23.60 -16.05 -26.30
CA ALA A 211 23.80 -16.95 -25.16
C ALA A 211 25.30 -17.10 -24.89
N GLY A 212 25.70 -16.97 -23.62
CA GLY A 212 27.09 -16.98 -23.20
C GLY A 212 27.66 -15.58 -22.91
N ASP A 213 27.02 -14.51 -23.38
CA ASP A 213 27.41 -13.14 -23.06
C ASP A 213 27.38 -12.91 -21.55
N VAL A 214 28.35 -12.16 -21.03
CA VAL A 214 28.40 -11.76 -19.62
C VAL A 214 28.17 -10.26 -19.53
N VAL A 215 27.02 -9.85 -19.01
CA VAL A 215 26.70 -8.43 -18.79
C VAL A 215 27.45 -7.92 -17.57
N LEU A 216 28.27 -6.90 -17.74
CA LEU A 216 29.07 -6.27 -16.69
C LEU A 216 28.44 -4.96 -16.19
N LYS A 217 27.84 -4.18 -17.10
CA LYS A 217 27.17 -2.91 -16.78
C LYS A 217 25.87 -2.74 -17.55
N VAL A 218 24.92 -2.04 -16.95
CA VAL A 218 23.68 -1.57 -17.57
C VAL A 218 23.62 -0.05 -17.39
N GLY A 219 23.77 0.69 -18.49
CA GLY A 219 24.11 2.12 -18.44
C GLY A 219 25.44 2.30 -17.71
N ASP A 220 25.45 3.19 -16.72
CA ASP A 220 26.65 3.51 -15.94
C ASP A 220 26.83 2.61 -14.70
N ARG A 221 25.90 1.69 -14.44
CA ARG A 221 25.89 0.89 -13.20
C ARG A 221 26.40 -0.53 -13.44
N GLU A 222 27.34 -0.94 -12.60
CA GLU A 222 27.85 -2.31 -12.55
C GLU A 222 26.79 -3.28 -12.03
N VAL A 223 26.83 -4.50 -12.54
CA VAL A 223 25.93 -5.58 -12.11
C VAL A 223 26.75 -6.81 -11.72
N ASN A 224 26.46 -7.36 -10.54
CA ASN A 224 27.19 -8.49 -9.95
C ASN A 224 26.29 -9.70 -9.66
N GLY A 225 25.17 -9.81 -10.37
CA GLY A 225 24.28 -10.97 -10.26
C GLY A 225 22.90 -10.73 -10.84
N MET A 226 22.16 -11.83 -11.04
CA MET A 226 20.81 -11.82 -11.61
C MET A 226 19.86 -10.87 -10.86
N ILE A 227 19.92 -10.83 -9.52
CA ILE A 227 19.05 -10.00 -8.69
C ILE A 227 19.32 -8.52 -8.93
N GLU A 228 20.59 -8.11 -8.97
CA GLU A 228 20.99 -6.73 -9.19
C GLU A 228 20.60 -6.26 -10.60
N MET A 229 20.89 -7.07 -11.61
CA MET A 229 20.48 -6.79 -13.00
C MET A 229 18.95 -6.68 -13.11
N GLY A 230 18.21 -7.59 -12.49
CA GLY A 230 16.74 -7.54 -12.47
C GLY A 230 16.18 -6.28 -11.78
N ASN A 231 16.75 -5.88 -10.65
CA ASN A 231 16.37 -4.66 -9.93
C ASN A 231 16.73 -3.39 -10.72
N LEU A 232 17.82 -3.43 -11.48
CA LEU A 232 18.24 -2.32 -12.31
C LEU A 232 17.33 -2.16 -13.54
N LEU A 233 16.98 -3.26 -14.19
CA LEU A 233 16.01 -3.27 -15.31
C LEU A 233 14.63 -2.75 -14.90
N GLN A 234 14.20 -2.97 -13.65
CA GLN A 234 12.93 -2.44 -13.13
C GLN A 234 12.87 -0.90 -13.03
N ARG A 235 14.00 -0.20 -13.17
CA ARG A 235 14.05 1.27 -13.16
C ARG A 235 13.80 1.90 -14.51
N PHE A 236 13.83 1.11 -15.58
CA PHE A 236 13.60 1.57 -16.94
C PHE A 236 12.17 1.27 -17.38
N LYS A 237 11.72 2.01 -18.39
CA LYS A 237 10.42 1.84 -19.04
C LYS A 237 10.60 1.16 -20.40
N PRO A 238 9.58 0.45 -20.91
CA PRO A 238 9.54 0.00 -22.29
C PRO A 238 9.74 1.16 -23.25
N GLY A 239 10.59 0.96 -24.25
CA GLY A 239 11.02 2.00 -25.19
C GLY A 239 12.31 2.71 -24.78
N ASP A 240 12.76 2.59 -23.52
CA ASP A 240 14.04 3.16 -23.10
C ASP A 240 15.19 2.45 -23.81
N THR A 241 16.15 3.23 -24.29
CA THR A 241 17.40 2.74 -24.87
C THR A 241 18.50 2.78 -23.83
N VAL A 242 19.16 1.63 -23.62
CA VAL A 242 20.19 1.45 -22.59
C VAL A 242 21.41 0.77 -23.18
N ASN A 243 22.59 1.28 -22.86
CA ASN A 243 23.85 0.66 -23.24
C ASN A 243 24.22 -0.46 -22.25
N LEU A 244 24.40 -1.67 -22.77
CA LEU A 244 24.90 -2.81 -22.01
C LEU A 244 26.38 -3.00 -22.31
N THR A 245 27.22 -2.87 -21.27
CA THR A 245 28.62 -3.29 -21.38
C THR A 245 28.67 -4.79 -21.09
N ILE A 246 29.05 -5.58 -22.09
CA ILE A 246 29.11 -7.03 -22.01
C ILE A 246 30.52 -7.53 -22.29
N ARG A 247 30.79 -8.78 -21.93
CA ARG A 247 31.99 -9.52 -22.29
C ARG A 247 31.60 -10.74 -23.09
N ARG A 248 32.06 -10.81 -24.34
CA ARG A 248 31.84 -11.93 -25.26
C ARG A 248 33.21 -12.49 -25.65
N ASN A 249 33.42 -13.79 -25.45
CA ASN A 249 34.70 -14.44 -25.75
C ASN A 249 35.93 -13.73 -25.13
N ALA A 250 35.78 -13.22 -23.90
CA ALA A 250 36.76 -12.43 -23.14
C ALA A 250 37.00 -10.99 -23.62
N GLU A 251 36.41 -10.54 -24.73
CA GLU A 251 36.51 -9.17 -25.21
C GLU A 251 35.32 -8.30 -24.72
N PRO A 252 35.56 -7.05 -24.32
CA PRO A 252 34.49 -6.12 -23.97
C PRO A 252 33.76 -5.64 -25.24
N PHE A 253 32.43 -5.63 -25.19
CA PHE A 253 31.55 -5.13 -26.24
C PHE A 253 30.44 -4.29 -25.62
N VAL A 254 29.98 -3.25 -26.33
CA VAL A 254 28.85 -2.42 -25.89
C VAL A 254 27.69 -2.65 -26.85
N ALA A 255 26.57 -3.15 -26.32
CA ALA A 255 25.34 -3.32 -27.06
C ALA A 255 24.34 -2.23 -26.67
N GLU A 256 23.87 -1.45 -27.63
CA GLU A 256 22.74 -0.54 -27.43
C GLU A 256 21.44 -1.32 -27.53
N VAL A 257 20.60 -1.28 -26.49
CA VAL A 257 19.38 -2.08 -26.41
C VAL A 257 18.17 -1.20 -26.12
N THR A 258 17.18 -1.23 -27.00
CA THR A 258 15.86 -0.63 -26.75
C THR A 258 14.96 -1.67 -26.07
N LEU A 259 14.58 -1.41 -24.82
CA LEU A 259 13.83 -2.36 -23.98
C LEU A 259 12.38 -2.50 -24.46
N GLY A 260 11.86 -3.74 -24.46
CA GLY A 260 10.48 -4.03 -24.86
C GLY A 260 9.51 -4.00 -23.68
N ALA A 261 8.22 -4.12 -23.96
CA ALA A 261 7.21 -4.41 -22.93
C ALA A 261 7.11 -5.92 -22.71
N ARG A 262 6.84 -6.35 -21.47
CA ARG A 262 6.69 -7.76 -21.17
C ARG A 262 5.43 -8.34 -21.84
N PRO A 263 5.53 -9.47 -22.57
CA PRO A 263 4.35 -10.11 -23.17
C PRO A 263 3.36 -10.56 -22.08
N GLN A 264 2.07 -10.27 -22.30
CA GLN A 264 1.01 -10.64 -21.37
C GLN A 264 0.72 -12.14 -21.46
N PHE A 265 1.30 -12.93 -20.55
CA PHE A 265 0.89 -14.33 -20.39
C PHE A 265 -0.43 -14.43 -19.61
N ARG A 266 -1.34 -15.28 -20.09
CA ARG A 266 -2.63 -15.54 -19.45
C ARG A 266 -2.41 -16.12 -18.04
N ARG A 267 -2.70 -15.33 -17.01
CA ARG A 267 -2.56 -15.74 -15.60
C ARG A 267 -3.47 -16.94 -15.32
N ILE A 268 -2.95 -17.94 -14.60
CA ILE A 268 -3.74 -19.03 -14.00
C ILE A 268 -4.75 -18.41 -13.01
N SER A 269 -5.96 -18.98 -12.92
CA SER A 269 -7.11 -18.48 -12.14
C SER A 269 -6.73 -17.66 -10.89
N PRO A 270 -7.04 -16.35 -10.86
CA PRO A 270 -6.75 -15.45 -9.74
C PRO A 270 -7.46 -15.83 -8.44
N GLU A 271 -8.52 -16.64 -8.50
CA GLU A 271 -9.44 -16.82 -7.38
C GLU A 271 -8.78 -17.45 -6.15
N ARG A 272 -7.94 -18.46 -6.34
CA ARG A 272 -7.22 -19.08 -5.20
C ARG A 272 -6.28 -18.08 -4.55
N MET A 273 -5.57 -17.28 -5.34
CA MET A 273 -4.63 -16.28 -4.83
C MET A 273 -5.37 -15.13 -4.14
N ASN A 274 -6.49 -14.68 -4.69
CA ASN A 274 -7.34 -13.65 -4.08
C ASN A 274 -7.93 -14.13 -2.76
N ARG A 275 -8.42 -15.38 -2.69
CA ARG A 275 -8.83 -16.01 -1.44
C ARG A 275 -7.68 -16.04 -0.44
N MET A 276 -6.47 -16.43 -0.85
CA MET A 276 -5.31 -16.45 0.04
C MET A 276 -4.93 -15.03 0.55
N ARG A 277 -5.09 -13.99 -0.28
CA ARG A 277 -4.84 -12.60 0.11
C ARG A 277 -5.81 -12.10 1.19
N SER A 278 -7.10 -12.47 1.10
CA SER A 278 -8.14 -12.02 2.05
C SER A 278 -8.18 -12.77 3.38
N MET A 279 -7.55 -13.95 3.48
CA MET A 279 -7.47 -14.72 4.75
C MET A 279 -6.69 -14.01 5.87
N GLY A 280 -5.92 -12.95 5.55
CA GLY A 280 -5.08 -12.21 6.49
C GLY A 280 -5.64 -10.85 6.94
N GLY A 281 -6.89 -10.52 6.61
CA GLY A 281 -7.57 -9.27 6.96
C GLY A 281 -8.20 -8.57 5.75
N SER A 282 -8.65 -7.33 5.93
CA SER A 282 -9.29 -6.53 4.88
C SER A 282 -8.31 -6.17 3.74
N VAL A 283 -8.68 -6.48 2.50
CA VAL A 283 -7.92 -6.12 1.30
C VAL A 283 -8.85 -5.25 0.45
N ASN A 284 -8.31 -4.21 -0.20
CA ASN A 284 -9.12 -3.37 -1.08
C ASN A 284 -9.57 -4.14 -2.33
N ASP A 285 -10.70 -3.74 -2.91
CA ASP A 285 -11.22 -4.36 -4.13
C ASP A 285 -10.25 -4.19 -5.31
N VAL A 286 -9.74 -2.97 -5.50
CA VAL A 286 -8.65 -2.67 -6.42
C VAL A 286 -7.37 -2.53 -5.61
N ALA A 287 -6.52 -3.56 -5.65
CA ALA A 287 -5.33 -3.67 -4.81
C ALA A 287 -4.02 -3.92 -5.58
N ASP A 288 -4.04 -3.90 -6.90
CA ASP A 288 -2.88 -4.19 -7.76
C ASP A 288 -3.04 -3.46 -9.10
N GLY A 289 -2.01 -3.50 -9.95
CA GLY A 289 -2.07 -2.90 -11.29
C GLY A 289 -2.00 -1.37 -11.31
N PHE A 290 -1.54 -0.77 -10.21
CA PHE A 290 -1.20 0.65 -10.19
C PHE A 290 0.06 0.92 -11.04
N PRO A 291 0.20 2.14 -11.61
CA PRO A 291 1.47 2.66 -12.10
C PRO A 291 2.48 2.78 -10.95
N ASP A 292 3.26 3.85 -10.87
CA ASP A 292 4.33 3.99 -9.89
C ASP A 292 3.80 4.15 -8.46
N VAL A 293 4.07 3.15 -7.60
CA VAL A 293 3.69 3.16 -6.17
C VAL A 293 4.82 2.67 -5.29
N LEU A 294 4.97 3.29 -4.12
CA LEU A 294 5.81 2.81 -3.02
C LEU A 294 5.15 1.58 -2.37
N GLN A 295 5.95 0.66 -1.86
CA GLN A 295 5.48 -0.43 -1.03
C GLN A 295 5.99 -0.27 0.40
N SER A 296 5.08 -0.36 1.36
CA SER A 296 5.39 -0.42 2.78
C SER A 296 4.82 -1.69 3.42
N ASP A 297 5.44 -2.10 4.52
CA ASP A 297 4.94 -3.12 5.44
C ASP A 297 3.96 -2.56 6.48
N MET A 298 3.65 -1.26 6.40
CA MET A 298 2.70 -0.57 7.26
C MET A 298 1.40 -1.36 7.41
N GLN A 299 1.04 -1.65 8.66
CA GLN A 299 -0.19 -2.36 9.01
C GLN A 299 -1.34 -1.37 9.09
N ILE A 300 -2.26 -1.48 8.15
CA ILE A 300 -3.50 -0.69 8.06
C ILE A 300 -4.67 -1.62 7.74
N GLU A 301 -5.88 -1.08 7.73
CA GLU A 301 -7.08 -1.69 7.18
C GLU A 301 -7.40 -1.15 5.78
N ALA A 302 -8.19 -1.89 4.98
CA ALA A 302 -8.61 -1.43 3.66
C ALA A 302 -9.38 -0.09 3.71
N ARG A 303 -10.14 0.17 4.79
CA ARG A 303 -10.85 1.44 5.02
C ARG A 303 -9.91 2.62 5.29
N GLU A 304 -8.62 2.40 5.40
CA GLU A 304 -7.64 3.46 5.64
C GLU A 304 -6.93 3.91 4.36
N SER A 305 -7.31 3.33 3.21
CA SER A 305 -6.94 3.87 1.90
C SER A 305 -7.43 5.31 1.73
N GLY A 306 -6.76 6.08 0.89
CA GLY A 306 -7.01 7.52 0.71
C GLY A 306 -6.37 8.39 1.79
N GLY A 307 -5.86 7.81 2.88
CA GLY A 307 -5.22 8.56 3.96
C GLY A 307 -3.79 9.04 3.63
N PRO A 308 -3.37 10.19 4.21
CA PRO A 308 -2.05 10.77 3.97
C PRO A 308 -0.94 10.12 4.81
N VAL A 309 0.19 9.87 4.15
CA VAL A 309 1.40 9.29 4.74
C VAL A 309 2.47 10.38 4.89
N PHE A 310 3.17 10.34 6.01
CA PHE A 310 4.22 11.28 6.35
C PHE A 310 5.51 10.56 6.79
N ASP A 311 6.64 11.24 6.64
CA ASP A 311 7.90 10.84 7.27
C ASP A 311 7.99 11.34 8.72
N LEU A 312 9.05 10.96 9.44
CA LEU A 312 9.25 11.36 10.83
C LEU A 312 9.51 12.87 11.02
N ASP A 313 9.85 13.59 9.96
CA ASP A 313 10.02 15.05 9.99
C ASP A 313 8.66 15.78 9.79
N GLY A 314 7.61 15.02 9.46
CA GLY A 314 6.27 15.54 9.19
C GLY A 314 6.08 16.02 7.74
N ASN A 315 6.98 15.65 6.83
CA ASN A 315 6.82 15.93 5.41
C ASN A 315 5.87 14.92 4.79
N TYR A 316 5.06 15.39 3.85
CA TYR A 316 4.11 14.56 3.13
C TYR A 316 4.83 13.66 2.13
N VAL A 317 4.64 12.35 2.28
CA VAL A 317 5.26 11.31 1.45
C VAL A 317 4.33 10.87 0.32
N GLY A 318 3.03 10.77 0.60
CA GLY A 318 2.08 10.27 -0.39
C GLY A 318 0.73 9.86 0.20
N THR A 319 -0.15 9.31 -0.64
CA THR A 319 -1.48 8.82 -0.25
C THR A 319 -1.52 7.30 -0.34
N VAL A 320 -2.07 6.64 0.68
CA VAL A 320 -2.32 5.19 0.62
C VAL A 320 -3.36 4.89 -0.46
N VAL A 321 -3.07 3.97 -1.37
CA VAL A 321 -4.02 3.57 -2.42
C VAL A 321 -4.58 2.19 -2.28
N ALA A 322 -3.86 1.30 -1.62
CA ALA A 322 -4.40 -0.01 -1.31
C ALA A 322 -3.59 -0.70 -0.24
N ARG A 323 -4.29 -1.44 0.61
CA ARG A 323 -3.77 -2.64 1.23
C ARG A 323 -3.98 -3.82 0.29
N SER A 324 -2.91 -4.37 -0.26
CA SER A 324 -2.97 -5.49 -1.21
C SER A 324 -2.82 -6.87 -0.58
N SER A 325 -2.26 -6.92 0.63
CA SER A 325 -2.14 -8.12 1.45
C SER A 325 -1.86 -7.76 2.90
N ARG A 326 -1.72 -8.77 3.76
CA ARG A 326 -1.35 -8.59 5.17
C ARG A 326 -0.05 -7.82 5.40
N ILE A 327 0.86 -7.82 4.42
CA ILE A 327 2.22 -7.27 4.54
C ILE A 327 2.54 -6.25 3.44
N LYS A 328 1.53 -5.78 2.70
CA LYS A 328 1.76 -4.85 1.58
C LYS A 328 0.72 -3.75 1.57
N THR A 329 1.22 -2.55 1.79
CA THR A 329 0.51 -1.29 1.65
C THR A 329 1.16 -0.52 0.51
N TYR A 330 0.37 -0.15 -0.48
CA TYR A 330 0.79 0.65 -1.62
C TYR A 330 0.42 2.11 -1.42
N ILE A 331 1.37 2.99 -1.73
CA ILE A 331 1.28 4.43 -1.51
C ILE A 331 1.67 5.12 -2.83
N ILE A 332 0.83 6.02 -3.34
CA ILE A 332 1.24 6.91 -4.45
C ILE A 332 2.17 7.98 -3.88
N PRO A 333 3.40 8.12 -4.40
CA PRO A 333 4.30 9.21 -4.02
C PRO A 333 3.67 10.59 -4.21
N ALA A 334 4.02 11.55 -3.36
CA ALA A 334 3.55 12.92 -3.47
C ALA A 334 3.86 13.56 -4.84
N ALA A 335 5.00 13.21 -5.44
CA ALA A 335 5.38 13.63 -6.79
C ALA A 335 4.41 13.13 -7.86
N ASP A 336 4.13 11.83 -7.86
CA ASP A 336 3.21 11.20 -8.81
C ASP A 336 1.77 11.67 -8.60
N LEU A 337 1.35 11.89 -7.35
CA LEU A 337 0.04 12.46 -7.05
C LEU A 337 -0.08 13.89 -7.57
N SER A 338 0.95 14.73 -7.38
CA SER A 338 0.97 16.10 -7.92
C SER A 338 0.86 16.13 -9.44
N ASN A 339 1.57 15.22 -10.12
CA ASN A 339 1.48 15.08 -11.57
C ASN A 339 0.11 14.55 -12.01
N LEU A 340 -0.46 13.60 -11.27
CA LEU A 340 -1.78 13.04 -11.54
C LEU A 340 -2.86 14.12 -11.46
N LEU A 341 -2.87 14.93 -10.39
CA LEU A 341 -3.87 15.97 -10.18
C LEU A 341 -3.79 17.11 -11.21
N LYS A 342 -2.62 17.32 -11.83
CA LYS A 342 -2.44 18.27 -12.95
C LYS A 342 -2.82 17.67 -14.30
N SER A 343 -2.98 16.35 -14.39
CA SER A 343 -3.34 15.66 -15.62
C SER A 343 -4.85 15.65 -15.84
N ASN A 344 -5.28 15.42 -17.08
CA ASN A 344 -6.69 15.33 -17.42
C ASN A 344 -7.31 14.10 -16.74
N PRO A 345 -8.39 14.28 -15.96
CA PRO A 345 -9.08 13.15 -15.35
C PRO A 345 -9.85 12.32 -16.39
N ASP A 346 -10.11 11.06 -16.06
CA ASP A 346 -10.94 10.17 -16.89
C ASP A 346 -12.42 10.58 -16.87
N TYR A 347 -12.84 11.21 -15.78
CA TYR A 347 -14.16 11.81 -15.61
C TYR A 347 -14.01 13.10 -14.81
N GLU A 348 -14.67 14.15 -15.26
CA GLU A 348 -14.77 15.43 -14.57
C GLU A 348 -16.23 15.86 -14.51
N ALA A 349 -16.72 16.16 -13.30
CA ALA A 349 -18.07 16.68 -13.11
C ALA A 349 -18.08 18.21 -13.23
N GLN A 350 -19.10 18.77 -13.89
CA GLN A 350 -19.42 20.20 -13.75
C GLN A 350 -20.14 20.40 -12.42
N ILE A 351 -19.53 21.13 -11.47
CA ILE A 351 -20.01 21.20 -10.08
C ILE A 351 -20.75 22.51 -9.79
N GLU A 352 -21.97 22.40 -9.26
CA GLU A 352 -22.53 23.36 -8.30
C GLU A 352 -22.58 22.68 -6.91
N VAL A 353 -21.72 23.09 -5.96
CA VAL A 353 -21.73 22.51 -4.59
C VAL A 353 -22.91 23.09 -3.81
N SER A 354 -24.06 22.42 -3.84
CA SER A 354 -25.33 22.92 -3.26
C SER A 354 -25.77 22.23 -1.96
N LYS A 355 -24.93 21.41 -1.32
CA LYS A 355 -25.31 20.75 -0.04
C LYS A 355 -24.86 21.58 1.18
N PRO A 356 -25.78 21.93 2.11
CA PRO A 356 -25.46 22.78 3.26
C PRO A 356 -24.54 22.08 4.27
N GLU A 357 -23.71 22.87 4.94
CA GLU A 357 -22.86 22.47 6.06
C GLU A 357 -23.71 22.03 7.26
N HIS A 358 -23.36 20.92 7.93
CA HIS A 358 -23.97 20.52 9.20
C HIS A 358 -22.86 20.16 10.18
N VAL A 359 -22.79 20.85 11.32
CA VAL A 359 -21.85 20.52 12.39
C VAL A 359 -22.24 19.15 12.96
N ALA A 360 -21.41 18.13 12.75
CA ALA A 360 -21.52 16.87 13.47
C ALA A 360 -20.54 16.88 14.64
N ASN A 361 -20.81 16.08 15.67
CA ASN A 361 -19.86 15.85 16.74
C ASN A 361 -18.81 14.84 16.26
N VAL A 362 -17.52 15.17 16.41
CA VAL A 362 -16.43 14.17 16.27
C VAL A 362 -16.74 13.02 17.24
N PRO A 363 -16.75 11.77 16.79
CA PRO A 363 -16.61 10.66 17.71
C PRO A 363 -15.22 10.77 18.34
N GLU A 364 -15.12 11.11 19.63
CA GLU A 364 -13.84 11.08 20.37
C GLU A 364 -13.19 9.68 20.35
N GLU A 365 -13.95 8.65 19.98
CA GLU A 365 -13.52 7.28 19.73
C GLU A 365 -14.28 6.69 18.52
N ALA A 366 -13.67 5.71 17.83
CA ALA A 366 -14.28 5.01 16.69
C ALA A 366 -15.73 4.55 17.00
N PRO A 367 -16.69 4.67 16.06
CA PRO A 367 -18.10 4.33 16.26
C PRO A 367 -18.29 2.81 16.29
N GLU A 368 -17.86 2.22 17.39
CA GLU A 368 -17.60 0.79 17.44
C GLU A 368 -18.12 0.20 18.78
N ALA A 369 -18.04 0.90 19.91
CA ALA A 369 -18.47 0.33 21.20
C ALA A 369 -20.00 0.14 21.38
N VAL A 370 -20.82 1.10 20.93
CA VAL A 370 -22.27 1.12 21.29
C VAL A 370 -23.10 0.11 20.48
N ASN A 371 -22.73 -0.18 19.23
CA ASN A 371 -23.49 -1.08 18.34
C ASN A 371 -23.14 -2.57 18.53
N LYS A 372 -21.98 -2.88 19.12
CA LYS A 372 -21.52 -4.27 19.32
C LYS A 372 -22.23 -4.90 20.51
N VAL A 373 -22.36 -4.16 21.62
CA VAL A 373 -22.99 -4.61 22.88
C VAL A 373 -24.47 -4.98 22.67
N GLN A 374 -25.24 -4.17 21.94
CA GLN A 374 -26.65 -4.47 21.67
C GLN A 374 -26.82 -5.69 20.73
N ARG A 375 -25.90 -5.88 19.78
CA ARG A 375 -25.90 -7.08 18.93
C ARG A 375 -25.52 -8.35 19.69
N THR A 376 -24.51 -8.31 20.57
CA THR A 376 -24.16 -9.47 21.40
C THR A 376 -25.26 -9.81 22.40
N GLN A 377 -25.93 -8.81 22.99
CA GLN A 377 -27.06 -9.03 23.89
C GLN A 377 -28.23 -9.73 23.17
N SER A 378 -28.63 -9.26 21.98
CA SER A 378 -29.72 -9.91 21.22
C SER A 378 -29.37 -11.32 20.72
N LEU A 379 -28.08 -11.62 20.50
CA LEU A 379 -27.60 -12.96 20.16
C LEU A 379 -27.60 -13.90 21.37
N LEU A 380 -27.20 -13.41 22.55
CA LEU A 380 -27.24 -14.16 23.81
C LEU A 380 -28.68 -14.53 24.18
N GLU A 381 -29.63 -13.60 24.07
CA GLU A 381 -31.05 -13.87 24.32
C GLU A 381 -31.62 -14.93 23.36
N LYS A 382 -31.23 -14.89 22.08
CA LYS A 382 -31.64 -15.89 21.08
C LYS A 382 -31.04 -17.27 21.36
N LEU A 383 -29.82 -17.33 21.86
CA LEU A 383 -29.16 -18.59 22.23
C LEU A 383 -29.77 -19.18 23.51
N GLN A 384 -30.06 -18.36 24.52
CA GLN A 384 -30.73 -18.80 25.74
C GLN A 384 -32.11 -19.40 25.44
N ARG A 385 -32.93 -18.74 24.61
CA ARG A 385 -34.23 -19.30 24.19
C ARG A 385 -34.09 -20.65 23.46
N ARG A 386 -33.07 -20.80 22.61
CA ARG A 386 -32.81 -22.07 21.92
C ARG A 386 -32.35 -23.19 22.86
N ILE A 387 -31.62 -22.87 23.91
CA ILE A 387 -31.21 -23.85 24.93
C ILE A 387 -32.43 -24.28 25.74
N GLU A 388 -33.28 -23.34 26.15
CA GLU A 388 -34.55 -23.64 26.85
C GLU A 388 -35.51 -24.49 26.00
N ASP A 389 -35.55 -24.27 24.68
CA ASP A 389 -36.33 -25.09 23.74
C ASP A 389 -35.75 -26.50 23.52
N ILE A 390 -34.46 -26.71 23.80
CA ILE A 390 -33.79 -28.03 23.72
C ILE A 390 -33.92 -28.80 25.04
N GLU A 391 -34.09 -28.11 26.17
CA GLU A 391 -34.25 -28.69 27.50
C GLU A 391 -35.70 -29.10 27.84
N ARG A 392 -36.68 -28.72 27.01
CA ARG A 392 -38.06 -29.23 27.04
C ARG A 392 -38.25 -30.38 26.05
#